data_AF-Q6LTG7-F1
#
_entry.id   AF-Q6LTG7-F1
#
_cell.length_a   1.000
_cell.length_b   1.000
_cell.length_c   1.000
_cell.angle_alpha   90.00
_cell.angle_beta   90.00
_cell.angle_gamma   90.00
#
_symmetry.space_group_name_H-M   'P 1'
#
loop_
_entity.id
_entity.type
_entity.pdbx_description
1 polymer ?
#
loop_
_entity_poly.entity_id
_entity_poly.type
_entity_poly.pdbx_seq_one_letter_code
_entity_poly.pdbx_strand_id
1 'polypeptide(L)'
;MAFLRLITALCLSVISISPSIAQELSQETIQKELTMIDDKVVLGRTEKVYLPNITALNNIGIPAKIDTGADSTSIHAENIKITATDPIFNGLEGKALLDAIAVEFDALTSTKLRDREDKTDIMVSFDLIHPYSGDTIAVTLPLFRLAMIKSRGEGHLTRPVVELSLQIAGKTVLTEVNLTDRTRFSYPILIGKTFLRDTAWVNAGYDYLQEQNTALIIGHKERAYINAIPLETSVSFTSRYSILHALNIKVDEKAKQVSFTLEGDDKQYQKMTVPLVKMLKFSHAQRPLVYIPVQLGSIDDNAFNKPILVYLRDRSKNSSQLRLGTEALNQNFIVDLGSTYLTEQPIASFSSISDDTTSFMMSPEEHIIIDGITVHAKPSATIKTPLIKVAHMSEDKKDTGRMVSYELTDINNNAHSFEKPIKRKIRVGDDVRPIVVSEITLPSSLLIKDVALKAIPANNNDSSRFDVTPNLVHGSLLINTRTTHLIHSHAALKAGYIEQAQVAGLSFPVKLDTGADVSSMHATDIKPFVKDGKKWVSFTYTNSSNVKKTLTKEVIDEMRIKGRVGEKSTVRLVVNMQVKLGNIEKEIAVNLRDRSRFKYSMILGKNFLKNDIIVSSDQQFMLTSNASL
;
A
#
# COMPACT_ATOMS: atom_id res chain seq x y z
N MET A 1 8.85 81.63 5.81
CA MET A 1 7.43 81.22 5.84
C MET A 1 7.24 80.01 4.93
N ALA A 2 6.51 78.99 5.43
CA ALA A 2 5.88 77.84 4.75
C ALA A 2 6.77 76.89 3.89
N PHE A 3 7.20 75.70 4.37
CA PHE A 3 6.48 74.40 4.48
C PHE A 3 5.85 73.87 3.18
N LEU A 4 6.41 72.78 2.63
CA LEU A 4 5.61 71.61 2.21
C LEU A 4 6.45 70.31 2.21
N ARG A 5 5.88 69.29 2.84
CA ARG A 5 6.38 67.92 3.04
C ARG A 5 6.04 67.03 1.84
N LEU A 6 6.89 66.07 1.49
CA LEU A 6 6.55 64.64 1.45
C LEU A 6 7.82 63.79 1.24
N ILE A 7 8.25 63.07 2.28
CA ILE A 7 9.18 61.94 2.17
C ILE A 7 8.32 60.69 2.32
N THR A 8 8.13 59.93 1.24
CA THR A 8 7.58 58.58 1.26
C THR A 8 8.70 57.62 1.67
N ALA A 9 8.77 57.28 2.95
CA ALA A 9 9.50 56.12 3.43
C ALA A 9 8.66 54.87 3.11
N LEU A 10 9.01 54.17 2.03
CA LEU A 10 8.47 52.85 1.73
C LEU A 10 9.23 51.82 2.59
N CYS A 11 8.72 51.53 3.78
CA CYS A 11 9.15 50.37 4.55
C CYS A 11 8.72 49.09 3.81
N LEU A 12 9.59 48.55 2.94
CA LEU A 12 9.56 47.10 2.67
C LEU A 12 10.18 46.42 3.90
N SER A 13 9.35 46.11 4.89
CA SER A 13 9.68 45.06 5.85
C SER A 13 9.62 43.73 5.09
N VAL A 14 10.76 43.32 4.53
CA VAL A 14 10.95 41.93 4.13
C VAL A 14 10.97 41.14 5.45
N ILE A 15 9.83 40.56 5.82
CA ILE A 15 9.77 39.63 6.94
C ILE A 15 10.56 38.41 6.48
N SER A 16 11.84 38.36 6.83
CA SER A 16 12.66 37.17 6.68
C SER A 16 12.13 36.13 7.66
N ILE A 17 11.21 35.29 7.19
CA ILE A 17 10.76 34.11 7.93
C ILE A 17 12.01 33.25 8.18
N SER A 18 12.27 32.88 9.43
CA SER A 18 13.40 32.01 9.74
C SER A 18 13.21 30.64 9.06
N PRO A 19 14.30 29.94 8.68
CA PRO A 19 14.21 28.61 8.08
C PRO A 19 13.37 27.63 8.91
N SER A 20 13.39 27.77 10.25
CA SER A 20 12.58 26.96 11.16
C SER A 20 11.08 27.21 11.01
N ILE A 21 10.64 28.47 10.94
CA ILE A 21 9.22 28.82 10.79
C ILE A 21 8.71 28.41 9.40
N ALA A 22 9.55 28.55 8.36
CA ALA A 22 9.22 28.08 7.01
C ALA A 22 9.06 26.55 6.96
N GLN A 23 9.89 25.81 7.71
CA GLN A 23 9.80 24.36 7.81
C GLN A 23 8.56 23.90 8.59
N GLU A 24 8.21 24.56 9.70
CA GLU A 24 6.98 24.29 10.47
C GLU A 24 5.71 24.55 9.63
N LEU A 25 5.62 25.70 8.96
CA LEU A 25 4.50 26.01 8.04
C LEU A 25 4.37 24.98 6.92
N SER A 26 5.50 24.47 6.40
CA SER A 26 5.51 23.43 5.38
C SER A 26 5.01 22.08 5.91
N GLN A 27 5.39 21.69 7.13
CA GLN A 27 4.94 20.45 7.75
C GLN A 27 3.46 20.49 8.11
N GLU A 28 2.97 21.61 8.63
CA GLU A 28 1.54 21.80 8.90
C GLU A 28 0.72 21.71 7.60
N THR A 29 1.23 22.30 6.51
CA THR A 29 0.60 22.21 5.18
C THR A 29 0.58 20.77 4.67
N ILE A 30 1.70 20.05 4.74
CA ILE A 30 1.79 18.64 4.32
C ILE A 30 0.81 17.79 5.13
N GLN A 31 0.76 17.98 6.46
CA GLN A 31 -0.14 17.24 7.34
C GLN A 31 -1.62 17.53 7.02
N LYS A 32 -1.96 18.80 6.72
CA LYS A 32 -3.31 19.18 6.29
C LYS A 32 -3.68 18.51 4.97
N GLU A 33 -2.78 18.51 3.98
CA GLU A 33 -2.99 17.86 2.68
C GLU A 33 -3.10 16.33 2.77
N LEU A 34 -2.56 15.70 3.82
CA LEU A 34 -2.77 14.28 4.09
C LEU A 34 -4.14 13.95 4.69
N THR A 35 -4.90 14.95 5.14
CA THR A 35 -6.23 14.74 5.72
C THR A 35 -7.36 15.15 4.78
N MET A 36 -7.28 16.35 4.20
CA MET A 36 -8.34 16.94 3.38
C MET A 36 -7.77 17.80 2.25
N ILE A 37 -8.37 17.71 1.05
CA ILE A 37 -8.08 18.56 -0.12
C ILE A 37 -9.43 18.93 -0.76
N ASP A 38 -9.67 20.21 -1.02
CA ASP A 38 -10.92 20.71 -1.63
C ASP A 38 -12.19 20.21 -0.91
N ASP A 39 -12.19 20.27 0.43
CA ASP A 39 -13.24 19.76 1.33
C ASP A 39 -13.55 18.25 1.22
N LYS A 40 -12.72 17.52 0.48
CA LYS A 40 -12.78 16.06 0.29
C LYS A 40 -11.71 15.38 1.13
N VAL A 41 -12.04 14.22 1.67
CA VAL A 41 -11.09 13.44 2.47
C VAL A 41 -9.98 12.86 1.58
N VAL A 42 -8.77 12.75 2.11
CA VAL A 42 -7.69 12.04 1.42
C VAL A 42 -7.61 10.61 1.92
N LEU A 43 -7.91 9.67 1.04
CA LEU A 43 -7.82 8.24 1.36
C LEU A 43 -6.44 7.70 0.99
N GLY A 44 -5.96 6.72 1.75
CA GLY A 44 -4.89 5.85 1.31
C GLY A 44 -5.36 4.93 0.18
N ARG A 45 -4.41 4.19 -0.39
CA ARG A 45 -4.65 3.18 -1.42
C ARG A 45 -5.53 2.02 -0.95
N THR A 46 -5.52 1.74 0.35
CA THR A 46 -6.39 0.77 1.00
C THR A 46 -6.97 1.40 2.24
N GLU A 47 -8.23 1.14 2.53
CA GLU A 47 -8.91 1.67 3.72
C GLU A 47 -9.90 0.66 4.29
N LYS A 48 -10.36 0.91 5.51
CA LYS A 48 -11.51 0.19 6.09
C LYS A 48 -12.81 0.81 5.59
N VAL A 49 -13.74 -0.04 5.16
CA VAL A 49 -15.07 0.33 4.69
C VAL A 49 -16.10 -0.28 5.63
N TYR A 50 -17.07 0.53 6.03
CA TYR A 50 -18.16 0.14 6.92
C TYR A 50 -19.48 0.15 6.15
N LEU A 51 -20.39 -0.75 6.51
CA LEU A 51 -21.73 -0.86 5.92
C LEU A 51 -22.77 -0.45 6.99
N PRO A 52 -22.99 0.85 7.23
CA PRO A 52 -23.77 1.34 8.37
C PRO A 52 -25.20 0.77 8.44
N ASN A 53 -25.80 0.45 7.29
CA ASN A 53 -27.17 -0.04 7.19
C ASN A 53 -27.29 -1.57 7.25
N ILE A 54 -26.17 -2.29 7.42
CA ILE A 54 -26.16 -3.75 7.59
C ILE A 54 -25.75 -4.03 9.03
N THR A 55 -26.72 -4.34 9.89
CA THR A 55 -26.53 -4.47 11.36
C THR A 55 -25.35 -5.37 11.75
N ALA A 56 -25.15 -6.49 11.04
CA ALA A 56 -24.05 -7.42 11.32
C ALA A 56 -22.65 -6.87 10.92
N LEU A 57 -22.57 -5.80 10.13
CA LEU A 57 -21.33 -5.25 9.56
C LEU A 57 -21.12 -3.76 9.85
N ASN A 58 -22.06 -3.09 10.53
CA ASN A 58 -22.04 -1.63 10.71
C ASN A 58 -20.77 -1.12 11.43
N ASN A 59 -20.23 -1.90 12.36
CA ASN A 59 -19.01 -1.59 13.12
C ASN A 59 -17.81 -2.44 12.70
N ILE A 60 -17.90 -3.14 11.56
CA ILE A 60 -16.87 -4.04 11.06
C ILE A 60 -16.16 -3.36 9.89
N GLY A 61 -14.94 -2.87 10.14
CA GLY A 61 -14.12 -2.25 9.10
C GLY A 61 -13.58 -3.30 8.14
N ILE A 62 -14.19 -3.41 6.96
CA ILE A 62 -13.80 -4.37 5.92
C ILE A 62 -12.70 -3.75 5.05
N PRO A 63 -11.52 -4.40 4.93
CA PRO A 63 -10.47 -3.94 4.03
C PRO A 63 -10.93 -3.79 2.57
N ALA A 64 -10.72 -2.61 2.00
CA ALA A 64 -11.01 -2.32 0.60
C ALA A 64 -9.79 -1.76 -0.14
N LYS A 65 -9.75 -2.02 -1.45
CA LYS A 65 -8.81 -1.37 -2.37
C LYS A 65 -9.47 -0.10 -2.92
N ILE A 66 -8.76 1.03 -2.89
CA ILE A 66 -9.20 2.30 -3.47
C ILE A 66 -8.60 2.43 -4.87
N ASP A 67 -9.45 2.57 -5.88
CA ASP A 67 -9.08 2.47 -7.30
C ASP A 67 -9.67 3.62 -8.13
N THR A 68 -8.88 4.68 -8.30
CA THR A 68 -9.20 5.81 -9.19
C THR A 68 -9.33 5.40 -10.67
N GLY A 69 -8.78 4.24 -11.03
CA GLY A 69 -8.81 3.67 -12.36
C GLY A 69 -10.09 2.89 -12.68
N ALA A 70 -10.93 2.60 -11.69
CA ALA A 70 -12.19 1.87 -11.82
C ALA A 70 -13.39 2.81 -11.81
N ASP A 71 -14.25 2.70 -12.81
CA ASP A 71 -15.44 3.56 -12.91
C ASP A 71 -16.53 3.19 -11.90
N SER A 72 -16.48 2.00 -11.29
CA SER A 72 -17.52 1.47 -10.41
C SER A 72 -16.95 0.84 -9.15
N THR A 73 -17.64 1.04 -8.03
CA THR A 73 -17.45 0.28 -6.79
C THR A 73 -17.98 -1.16 -6.94
N SER A 74 -17.36 -2.12 -6.27
CA SER A 74 -17.80 -3.52 -6.26
C SER A 74 -17.54 -4.21 -4.92
N ILE A 75 -18.42 -5.13 -4.56
CA ILE A 75 -18.32 -5.94 -3.34
C ILE A 75 -18.42 -7.44 -3.67
N HIS A 76 -17.72 -8.24 -2.88
CA HIS A 76 -17.89 -9.69 -2.87
C HIS A 76 -19.31 -10.03 -2.40
N ALA A 77 -20.04 -10.79 -3.19
CA ALA A 77 -21.34 -11.33 -2.82
C ALA A 77 -21.51 -12.75 -3.37
N GLU A 78 -22.17 -13.60 -2.59
CA GLU A 78 -22.53 -14.98 -2.95
C GLU A 78 -24.04 -15.09 -3.19
N ASN A 79 -24.48 -16.21 -3.78
CA ASN A 79 -25.90 -16.54 -3.95
C ASN A 79 -26.79 -15.42 -4.53
N ILE A 80 -26.23 -14.64 -5.48
CA ILE A 80 -26.92 -13.52 -6.11
C ILE A 80 -28.09 -14.05 -6.95
N LYS A 81 -29.30 -13.63 -6.59
CA LYS A 81 -30.57 -13.98 -7.23
C LYS A 81 -31.36 -12.71 -7.52
N ILE A 82 -32.07 -12.70 -8.64
CA ILE A 82 -32.95 -11.60 -9.03
C ILE A 82 -34.35 -12.15 -9.14
N THR A 83 -35.31 -11.40 -8.61
CA THR A 83 -36.74 -11.70 -8.71
C THR A 83 -37.45 -10.49 -9.27
N ALA A 84 -38.44 -10.72 -10.13
CA ALA A 84 -39.30 -9.67 -10.66
C ALA A 84 -40.76 -10.04 -10.47
N THR A 85 -41.61 -9.06 -10.16
CA THR A 85 -43.06 -9.26 -9.97
C THR A 85 -43.89 -8.83 -11.18
N ASP A 86 -43.31 -8.09 -12.13
CA ASP A 86 -44.00 -7.68 -13.35
C ASP A 86 -44.39 -8.93 -14.18
N PRO A 87 -45.67 -9.07 -14.57
CA PRO A 87 -46.14 -10.19 -15.39
C PRO A 87 -45.33 -10.45 -16.66
N ILE A 88 -44.67 -9.44 -17.25
CA ILE A 88 -43.83 -9.62 -18.45
C ILE A 88 -42.63 -10.55 -18.20
N PHE A 89 -42.21 -10.71 -16.93
CA PHE A 89 -41.08 -11.54 -16.54
C PHE A 89 -41.48 -12.91 -15.97
N ASN A 90 -42.78 -13.27 -16.00
CA ASN A 90 -43.28 -14.52 -15.43
C ASN A 90 -42.57 -15.76 -16.02
N GLY A 91 -42.14 -16.65 -15.13
CA GLY A 91 -41.46 -17.90 -15.50
C GLY A 91 -40.00 -17.75 -15.92
N LEU A 92 -39.44 -16.53 -15.88
CA LEU A 92 -38.02 -16.29 -16.15
C LEU A 92 -37.20 -16.29 -14.84
N GLU A 93 -36.03 -16.93 -14.88
CA GLU A 93 -35.09 -16.96 -13.76
C GLU A 93 -33.64 -16.78 -14.22
N GLY A 94 -32.77 -16.45 -13.26
CA GLY A 94 -31.32 -16.41 -13.47
C GLY A 94 -30.90 -15.53 -14.65
N LYS A 95 -30.15 -16.11 -15.59
CA LYS A 95 -29.64 -15.39 -16.77
C LYS A 95 -30.78 -14.96 -17.72
N ALA A 96 -31.82 -15.78 -17.88
CA ALA A 96 -32.92 -15.46 -18.78
C ALA A 96 -33.68 -14.22 -18.30
N LEU A 97 -33.94 -14.13 -17.00
CA LEU A 97 -34.54 -12.94 -16.38
C LEU A 97 -33.64 -11.72 -16.53
N LEU A 98 -32.35 -11.85 -16.27
CA LEU A 98 -31.37 -10.77 -16.44
C LEU A 98 -31.32 -10.22 -17.86
N ASP A 99 -31.31 -11.11 -18.86
CA ASP A 99 -31.29 -10.72 -20.26
C ASP A 99 -32.61 -10.05 -20.67
N ALA A 100 -33.75 -10.56 -20.20
CA ALA A 100 -35.06 -9.95 -20.46
C ALA A 100 -35.17 -8.53 -19.86
N ILE A 101 -34.75 -8.35 -18.61
CA ILE A 101 -34.68 -7.02 -17.97
C ILE A 101 -33.73 -6.10 -18.76
N ALA A 102 -32.58 -6.61 -19.20
CA ALA A 102 -31.62 -5.81 -19.96
C ALA A 102 -32.21 -5.31 -21.30
N VAL A 103 -33.03 -6.14 -21.97
CA VAL A 103 -33.71 -5.78 -23.22
C VAL A 103 -34.85 -4.79 -22.95
N GLU A 104 -35.73 -5.11 -22.00
CA GLU A 104 -36.91 -4.30 -21.68
C GLU A 104 -36.53 -2.85 -21.33
N PHE A 105 -35.52 -2.70 -20.48
CA PHE A 105 -35.07 -1.39 -20.04
C PHE A 105 -33.92 -0.83 -20.87
N ASP A 106 -33.56 -1.45 -21.99
CA ASP A 106 -32.46 -1.02 -22.87
C ASP A 106 -31.20 -0.65 -22.06
N ALA A 107 -30.75 -1.59 -21.24
CA ALA A 107 -29.75 -1.36 -20.19
C ALA A 107 -28.35 -0.98 -20.72
N LEU A 108 -28.13 -1.06 -22.04
CA LEU A 108 -26.88 -0.68 -22.69
C LEU A 108 -26.84 0.77 -23.12
N THR A 109 -27.99 1.37 -23.43
CA THR A 109 -28.04 2.70 -24.04
C THR A 109 -28.92 3.68 -23.30
N SER A 110 -29.71 3.22 -22.32
CA SER A 110 -30.63 4.04 -21.57
C SER A 110 -30.41 3.98 -20.05
N THR A 111 -30.94 4.99 -19.36
CA THR A 111 -31.02 5.05 -17.89
C THR A 111 -32.38 4.60 -17.35
N LYS A 112 -33.26 4.05 -18.21
CA LYS A 112 -34.64 3.71 -17.83
C LYS A 112 -34.73 2.82 -16.59
N LEU A 113 -33.87 1.81 -16.47
CA LEU A 113 -33.85 0.91 -15.31
C LEU A 113 -33.48 1.65 -14.00
N ARG A 114 -32.58 2.64 -14.10
CA ARG A 114 -32.11 3.47 -12.99
C ARG A 114 -33.17 4.48 -12.55
N ASP A 115 -33.83 5.09 -13.53
CA ASP A 115 -34.73 6.22 -13.31
C ASP A 115 -36.16 5.80 -12.93
N ARG A 116 -36.42 4.50 -12.76
CA ARG A 116 -37.72 3.98 -12.32
C ARG A 116 -38.12 4.57 -10.97
N GLU A 117 -39.36 5.05 -10.86
CA GLU A 117 -39.93 5.54 -9.61
C GLU A 117 -40.13 4.40 -8.61
N ASP A 118 -40.81 3.34 -9.03
CA ASP A 118 -40.91 2.09 -8.28
C ASP A 118 -39.71 1.19 -8.61
N LYS A 119 -38.98 0.75 -7.58
CA LYS A 119 -37.88 -0.20 -7.70
C LYS A 119 -38.15 -1.51 -6.97
N THR A 120 -39.32 -1.64 -6.33
CA THR A 120 -39.69 -2.79 -5.49
C THR A 120 -40.17 -4.00 -6.30
N ASP A 121 -40.47 -3.78 -7.57
CA ASP A 121 -40.89 -4.76 -8.56
C ASP A 121 -39.75 -5.67 -9.05
N ILE A 122 -38.49 -5.22 -8.96
CA ILE A 122 -37.30 -6.01 -9.30
C ILE A 122 -36.29 -5.95 -8.16
N MET A 123 -36.15 -7.07 -7.46
CA MET A 123 -35.32 -7.19 -6.26
C MET A 123 -34.11 -8.09 -6.52
N VAL A 124 -33.00 -7.78 -5.86
CA VAL A 124 -31.77 -8.55 -5.87
C VAL A 124 -31.51 -9.06 -4.45
N SER A 125 -31.53 -10.37 -4.29
CA SER A 125 -31.14 -11.04 -3.04
C SER A 125 -29.73 -11.61 -3.18
N PHE A 126 -28.88 -11.40 -2.19
CA PHE A 126 -27.51 -11.86 -2.20
C PHE A 126 -26.97 -12.01 -0.78
N ASP A 127 -25.88 -12.77 -0.67
CA ASP A 127 -25.24 -13.05 0.60
C ASP A 127 -23.94 -12.27 0.72
N LEU A 128 -23.79 -11.52 1.81
CA LEU A 128 -22.51 -11.03 2.30
C LEU A 128 -21.96 -12.01 3.33
N ILE A 129 -20.65 -12.14 3.41
CA ILE A 129 -20.00 -13.04 4.38
C ILE A 129 -19.36 -12.18 5.47
N HIS A 130 -19.73 -12.44 6.74
CA HIS A 130 -19.09 -11.78 7.86
C HIS A 130 -17.61 -12.18 7.93
N PRO A 131 -16.65 -11.23 7.90
CA PRO A 131 -15.23 -11.56 7.68
C PRO A 131 -14.60 -12.37 8.81
N TYR A 132 -15.14 -12.29 10.03
CA TYR A 132 -14.55 -12.95 11.21
C TYR A 132 -15.25 -14.26 11.59
N SER A 133 -16.58 -14.26 11.74
CA SER A 133 -17.37 -15.47 12.02
C SER A 133 -17.64 -16.37 10.81
N GLY A 134 -17.54 -15.84 9.58
CA GLY A 134 -17.89 -16.58 8.37
C GLY A 134 -19.39 -16.71 8.13
N ASP A 135 -20.21 -16.09 8.99
CA ASP A 135 -21.67 -16.17 8.89
C ASP A 135 -22.17 -15.51 7.60
N THR A 136 -23.19 -16.14 7.03
CA THR A 136 -23.93 -15.61 5.89
C THR A 136 -24.90 -14.53 6.34
N ILE A 137 -24.83 -13.36 5.71
CA ILE A 137 -25.72 -12.22 5.92
C ILE A 137 -26.54 -12.04 4.65
N ALA A 138 -27.79 -12.50 4.68
CA ALA A 138 -28.71 -12.34 3.56
C ALA A 138 -29.16 -10.88 3.45
N VAL A 139 -29.05 -10.32 2.25
CA VAL A 139 -29.43 -8.94 1.93
C VAL A 139 -30.33 -8.95 0.70
N THR A 140 -31.43 -8.21 0.75
CA THR A 140 -32.33 -8.00 -0.39
C THR A 140 -32.49 -6.52 -0.62
N LEU A 141 -32.13 -6.05 -1.82
CA LEU A 141 -32.20 -4.66 -2.23
C LEU A 141 -32.80 -4.53 -3.63
N PRO A 142 -33.43 -3.39 -3.96
CA PRO A 142 -33.87 -3.11 -5.31
C PRO A 142 -32.74 -3.20 -6.35
N LEU A 143 -33.05 -3.73 -7.54
CA LEU A 143 -32.15 -3.63 -8.67
C LEU A 143 -32.07 -2.17 -9.12
N PHE A 144 -30.89 -1.57 -8.99
CA PHE A 144 -30.67 -0.18 -9.40
C PHE A 144 -30.35 -0.08 -10.88
N ARG A 145 -29.42 -0.89 -11.37
CA ARG A 145 -29.15 -1.04 -12.82
C ARG A 145 -28.45 -2.35 -13.13
N LEU A 146 -28.22 -2.60 -14.42
CA LEU A 146 -27.37 -3.68 -14.89
C LEU A 146 -26.02 -3.11 -15.38
N ALA A 147 -24.92 -3.71 -14.95
CA ALA A 147 -23.60 -3.43 -15.48
C ALA A 147 -23.28 -4.43 -16.59
N MET A 148 -22.94 -3.91 -17.77
CA MET A 148 -22.50 -4.72 -18.91
C MET A 148 -20.99 -4.79 -18.97
N ILE A 149 -20.41 -5.90 -18.49
CA ILE A 149 -18.97 -6.10 -18.48
C ILE A 149 -18.54 -6.75 -19.80
N LYS A 150 -17.72 -6.05 -20.59
CA LYS A 150 -17.14 -6.60 -21.83
C LYS A 150 -16.36 -7.89 -21.51
N SER A 151 -16.79 -9.02 -22.06
CA SER A 151 -16.04 -10.28 -21.98
C SER A 151 -14.79 -10.24 -22.87
N ARG A 152 -13.90 -11.21 -22.72
CA ARG A 152 -12.76 -11.41 -23.65
C ARG A 152 -13.15 -12.18 -24.92
N GLY A 153 -14.38 -12.69 -25.00
CA GLY A 153 -14.98 -13.27 -26.22
C GLY A 153 -16.18 -12.46 -26.70
N GLU A 154 -17.00 -13.03 -27.59
CA GLU A 154 -18.27 -12.41 -28.01
C GLU A 154 -19.29 -12.46 -26.87
N GLY A 155 -19.81 -11.29 -26.48
CA GLY A 155 -20.84 -11.14 -25.46
C GLY A 155 -20.45 -10.25 -24.27
N HIS A 156 -21.48 -9.82 -23.54
CA HIS A 156 -21.36 -9.03 -22.32
C HIS A 156 -21.77 -9.89 -21.11
N LEU A 157 -21.04 -9.78 -20.00
CA LEU A 157 -21.46 -10.34 -18.72
C LEU A 157 -22.31 -9.29 -18.00
N THR A 158 -23.60 -9.56 -17.89
CA THR A 158 -24.56 -8.75 -17.11
C THR A 158 -24.32 -8.97 -15.61
N ARG A 159 -24.23 -7.89 -14.85
CA ARG A 159 -24.13 -7.94 -13.39
C ARG A 159 -25.15 -7.02 -12.74
N PRO A 160 -25.86 -7.47 -11.70
CA PRO A 160 -26.73 -6.59 -10.94
C PRO A 160 -25.91 -5.55 -10.18
N VAL A 161 -26.45 -4.34 -10.15
CA VAL A 161 -25.95 -3.21 -9.38
C VAL A 161 -27.05 -2.79 -8.44
N VAL A 162 -26.70 -2.61 -7.17
CA VAL A 162 -27.58 -2.12 -6.11
C VAL A 162 -27.02 -0.81 -5.57
N GLU A 163 -27.86 -0.02 -4.90
CA GLU A 163 -27.38 1.11 -4.10
C GLU A 163 -27.12 0.66 -2.67
N LEU A 164 -25.95 1.00 -2.15
CA LEU A 164 -25.54 0.64 -0.79
C LEU A 164 -24.85 1.83 -0.13
N SER A 165 -25.22 2.11 1.12
CA SER A 165 -24.50 3.09 1.93
C SER A 165 -23.17 2.50 2.38
N LEU A 166 -22.07 3.12 1.96
CA LEU A 166 -20.72 2.78 2.39
C LEU A 166 -20.16 3.96 3.19
N GLN A 167 -19.46 3.68 4.29
CA GLN A 167 -18.76 4.69 5.08
C GLN A 167 -17.25 4.44 5.06
N ILE A 168 -16.49 5.49 4.77
CA ILE A 168 -15.02 5.51 4.81
C ILE A 168 -14.60 6.83 5.42
N ALA A 169 -13.69 6.82 6.39
CA ALA A 169 -13.14 8.03 6.99
C ALA A 169 -14.22 9.01 7.50
N GLY A 170 -15.30 8.47 8.10
CA GLY A 170 -16.45 9.24 8.58
C GLY A 170 -17.39 9.77 7.49
N LYS A 171 -17.08 9.63 6.20
CA LYS A 171 -17.94 10.02 5.08
C LYS A 171 -18.83 8.85 4.65
N THR A 172 -20.13 9.01 4.76
CA THR A 172 -21.13 8.03 4.30
C THR A 172 -21.66 8.44 2.94
N VAL A 173 -21.58 7.55 1.95
CA VAL A 173 -22.05 7.77 0.59
C VAL A 173 -23.00 6.64 0.20
N LEU A 174 -24.20 6.98 -0.26
CA LEU A 174 -25.06 6.04 -0.99
C LEU A 174 -24.49 5.92 -2.41
N THR A 175 -23.89 4.77 -2.71
CA THR A 175 -23.21 4.55 -4.00
C THR A 175 -23.77 3.33 -4.70
N GLU A 176 -23.69 3.35 -6.02
CA GLU A 176 -23.84 2.17 -6.86
C GLU A 176 -22.73 1.15 -6.55
N VAL A 177 -23.12 -0.10 -6.33
CA VAL A 177 -22.21 -1.20 -6.02
C VAL A 177 -22.52 -2.39 -6.92
N ASN A 178 -21.52 -2.80 -7.71
CA ASN A 178 -21.58 -4.03 -8.48
C ASN A 178 -21.40 -5.25 -7.57
N LEU A 179 -22.34 -6.19 -7.61
CA LEU A 179 -22.22 -7.47 -6.92
C LEU A 179 -21.41 -8.45 -7.77
N THR A 180 -20.34 -9.03 -7.22
CA THR A 180 -19.46 -9.95 -7.98
C THR A 180 -18.72 -10.92 -7.08
N ASP A 181 -18.41 -12.11 -7.59
CA ASP A 181 -17.45 -12.99 -6.93
C ASP A 181 -16.04 -12.37 -6.98
N ARG A 182 -15.55 -11.98 -5.79
CA ARG A 182 -14.19 -11.46 -5.57
C ARG A 182 -13.23 -12.43 -4.87
N THR A 183 -13.53 -13.72 -4.77
CA THR A 183 -12.71 -14.73 -4.05
C THR A 183 -11.24 -14.77 -4.49
N ARG A 184 -10.97 -14.43 -5.77
CA ARG A 184 -9.61 -14.43 -6.34
C ARG A 184 -8.81 -13.15 -6.05
N PHE A 185 -9.46 -12.11 -5.56
CA PHE A 185 -8.83 -10.81 -5.31
C PHE A 185 -8.27 -10.74 -3.90
N SER A 186 -7.37 -9.78 -3.66
CA SER A 186 -6.80 -9.59 -2.32
C SER A 186 -7.79 -8.96 -1.33
N TYR A 187 -8.79 -8.24 -1.83
CA TYR A 187 -9.75 -7.46 -1.04
C TYR A 187 -11.18 -7.75 -1.50
N PRO A 188 -12.12 -7.97 -0.56
CA PRO A 188 -13.53 -8.25 -0.86
C PRO A 188 -14.27 -7.02 -1.37
N ILE A 189 -13.76 -5.80 -1.14
CA ILE A 189 -14.34 -4.55 -1.65
C ILE A 189 -13.31 -3.83 -2.54
N LEU A 190 -13.78 -3.25 -3.63
CA LEU A 190 -13.05 -2.26 -4.44
C LEU A 190 -13.90 -1.01 -4.54
N ILE A 191 -13.34 0.11 -4.10
CA ILE A 191 -13.96 1.43 -4.14
C ILE A 191 -13.50 2.13 -5.41
N GLY A 192 -14.45 2.45 -6.29
CA GLY A 192 -14.21 3.13 -7.56
C GLY A 192 -14.85 4.51 -7.61
N LYS A 193 -14.92 5.10 -8.80
CA LYS A 193 -15.40 6.46 -9.01
C LYS A 193 -16.85 6.72 -8.57
N THR A 194 -17.73 5.71 -8.54
CA THR A 194 -19.10 5.88 -8.03
C THR A 194 -19.14 6.31 -6.56
N PHE A 195 -18.11 5.95 -5.77
CA PHE A 195 -17.93 6.46 -4.42
C PHE A 195 -16.97 7.64 -4.38
N LEU A 196 -15.85 7.58 -5.10
CA LEU A 196 -14.76 8.57 -4.94
C LEU A 196 -15.12 9.95 -5.44
N ARG A 197 -15.94 10.04 -6.50
CA ARG A 197 -16.33 11.32 -7.06
C ARG A 197 -17.03 12.17 -6.01
N ASP A 198 -16.66 13.44 -5.98
CA ASP A 198 -17.17 14.42 -5.00
C ASP A 198 -16.93 14.09 -3.52
N THR A 199 -16.20 13.02 -3.22
CA THR A 199 -16.01 12.51 -1.85
C THR A 199 -14.55 12.52 -1.42
N ALA A 200 -13.64 12.07 -2.30
CA ALA A 200 -12.27 11.77 -1.88
C ALA A 200 -11.20 11.95 -2.96
N TRP A 201 -10.03 12.39 -2.50
CA TRP A 201 -8.75 12.24 -3.17
C TRP A 201 -8.06 10.95 -2.70
N VAL A 202 -7.06 10.47 -3.45
CA VAL A 202 -6.37 9.21 -3.12
C VAL A 202 -4.86 9.38 -3.16
N ASN A 203 -4.20 9.18 -2.01
CA ASN A 203 -2.74 9.10 -1.90
C ASN A 203 -2.29 7.63 -1.96
N ALA A 204 -1.73 7.22 -3.10
CA ALA A 204 -1.31 5.83 -3.30
C ALA A 204 -0.01 5.44 -2.56
N GLY A 205 0.71 6.43 -2.01
CA GLY A 205 1.88 6.22 -1.15
C GLY A 205 1.53 5.59 0.19
N TYR A 206 0.29 5.80 0.66
CA TYR A 206 -0.18 5.30 1.94
C TYR A 206 -1.13 4.11 1.77
N ASP A 207 -1.02 3.12 2.64
CA ASP A 207 -2.02 2.09 2.87
C ASP A 207 -2.60 2.32 4.29
N TYR A 208 -3.92 2.44 4.44
CA TYR A 208 -4.63 2.75 5.70
C TYR A 208 -4.25 4.09 6.32
N LEU A 209 -4.29 5.16 5.51
CA LEU A 209 -3.92 6.51 5.94
C LEU A 209 -4.80 6.97 7.11
N GLN A 210 -6.08 6.65 7.05
CA GLN A 210 -7.09 7.09 8.02
C GLN A 210 -6.97 6.37 9.37
N GLU A 211 -6.24 5.26 9.44
CA GLU A 211 -5.98 4.51 10.68
C GLU A 211 -4.74 5.01 11.43
N GLN A 212 -4.02 6.01 10.91
CA GLN A 212 -2.76 6.46 11.50
C GLN A 212 -2.95 7.09 12.88
N ASN A 213 -3.90 8.00 13.05
CA ASN A 213 -4.09 8.73 14.31
C ASN A 213 -4.56 7.83 15.46
N THR A 214 -5.29 6.76 15.12
CA THR A 214 -5.80 5.76 16.07
C THR A 214 -4.87 4.54 16.19
N ALA A 215 -3.73 4.53 15.50
CA ALA A 215 -2.78 3.44 15.56
C ALA A 215 -2.22 3.32 16.98
N LEU A 216 -2.16 2.10 17.49
CA LEU A 216 -1.56 1.81 18.78
C LEU A 216 -0.04 1.67 18.64
N ILE A 217 0.70 2.13 19.65
CA ILE A 217 2.16 2.03 19.66
C ILE A 217 2.56 0.75 20.36
N ILE A 218 3.34 -0.07 19.66
CA ILE A 218 3.85 -1.35 20.18
C ILE A 218 5.37 -1.38 20.04
N GLY A 219 6.05 -2.17 20.87
CA GLY A 219 7.44 -2.50 20.68
C GLY A 219 7.68 -3.44 19.48
N HIS A 220 8.95 -3.61 19.11
CA HIS A 220 9.32 -4.55 18.05
C HIS A 220 9.21 -6.04 18.47
N LYS A 221 9.00 -6.29 19.77
CA LYS A 221 8.57 -7.56 20.37
C LYS A 221 7.46 -7.28 21.36
N GLU A 222 6.49 -8.18 21.44
CA GLU A 222 5.34 -8.08 22.35
C GLU A 222 4.92 -9.46 22.86
N ARG A 223 4.11 -9.47 23.93
CA ARG A 223 3.32 -10.64 24.33
C ARG A 223 1.89 -10.45 23.87
N ALA A 224 1.42 -11.39 23.05
CA ALA A 224 0.03 -11.46 22.63
C ALA A 224 -0.67 -12.63 23.27
N TYR A 225 -2.00 -12.59 23.28
CA TYR A 225 -2.84 -13.68 23.75
C TYR A 225 -3.88 -14.05 22.72
N ILE A 226 -4.13 -15.35 22.59
CA ILE A 226 -5.27 -15.88 21.84
C ILE A 226 -5.98 -16.84 22.79
N ASN A 227 -7.20 -16.51 23.21
CA ASN A 227 -7.97 -17.26 24.21
C ASN A 227 -7.14 -17.58 25.49
N ALA A 228 -6.48 -16.56 26.04
CA ALA A 228 -5.57 -16.66 27.19
C ALA A 228 -4.28 -17.49 26.97
N ILE A 229 -4.05 -18.08 25.79
CA ILE A 229 -2.77 -18.71 25.47
C ILE A 229 -1.75 -17.63 25.10
N PRO A 230 -0.61 -17.53 25.84
CA PRO A 230 0.43 -16.54 25.58
C PRO A 230 1.26 -16.88 24.34
N LEU A 231 1.63 -15.84 23.59
CA LEU A 231 2.41 -15.93 22.36
C LEU A 231 3.49 -14.85 22.33
N GLU A 232 4.74 -15.27 22.18
CA GLU A 232 5.80 -14.35 21.81
C GLU A 232 5.53 -13.82 20.39
N THR A 233 5.49 -12.50 20.28
CA THR A 233 5.09 -11.78 19.07
C THR A 233 6.23 -10.91 18.57
N SER A 234 6.58 -11.05 17.30
CA SER A 234 7.56 -10.20 16.61
C SER A 234 6.93 -9.45 15.44
N VAL A 235 7.63 -8.46 14.91
CA VAL A 235 7.19 -7.69 13.73
C VAL A 235 8.02 -8.01 12.49
N SER A 236 7.44 -7.80 11.31
CA SER A 236 8.12 -7.88 10.02
C SER A 236 7.69 -6.70 9.15
N PHE A 237 8.66 -5.88 8.76
CA PHE A 237 8.43 -4.74 7.87
C PHE A 237 8.43 -5.08 6.38
N THR A 238 8.71 -6.34 6.02
CA THR A 238 8.81 -6.80 4.62
C THR A 238 7.74 -7.82 4.25
N SER A 239 7.21 -8.57 5.21
CA SER A 239 6.16 -9.56 4.97
C SER A 239 4.78 -8.90 5.01
N ARG A 240 4.01 -8.98 3.93
CA ARG A 240 2.63 -8.46 3.91
C ARG A 240 1.74 -9.10 4.96
N TYR A 241 1.61 -10.43 4.91
CA TYR A 241 0.73 -11.17 5.81
C TYR A 241 1.44 -11.54 7.12
N SER A 242 0.71 -11.41 8.22
CA SER A 242 1.11 -11.97 9.51
C SER A 242 1.11 -13.51 9.45
N ILE A 243 1.87 -14.11 10.36
CA ILE A 243 2.04 -15.58 10.43
C ILE A 243 1.80 -16.03 11.85
N LEU A 244 0.97 -17.06 12.02
CA LEU A 244 0.71 -17.69 13.31
C LEU A 244 1.24 -19.12 13.33
N HIS A 245 1.91 -19.47 14.44
CA HIS A 245 2.30 -20.83 14.75
C HIS A 245 1.06 -21.70 14.95
N ALA A 246 0.96 -22.77 14.18
CA ALA A 246 -0.12 -23.73 14.28
C ALA A 246 0.36 -25.13 13.89
N LEU A 247 -0.14 -26.13 14.62
CA LEU A 247 0.09 -27.55 14.37
C LEU A 247 -1.20 -28.20 13.86
N ASN A 248 -1.10 -29.40 13.29
CA ASN A 248 -2.26 -30.21 12.87
C ASN A 248 -3.28 -29.47 11.98
N ILE A 249 -2.81 -28.59 11.09
CA ILE A 249 -3.65 -27.74 10.26
C ILE A 249 -4.44 -28.60 9.25
N LYS A 250 -5.77 -28.52 9.30
CA LYS A 250 -6.70 -29.19 8.39
C LYS A 250 -7.67 -28.17 7.81
N VAL A 251 -7.85 -28.20 6.49
CA VAL A 251 -8.76 -27.31 5.77
C VAL A 251 -9.97 -28.12 5.33
N ASP A 252 -11.17 -27.69 5.68
CA ASP A 252 -12.42 -28.17 5.12
C ASP A 252 -12.90 -27.14 4.08
N GLU A 253 -12.63 -27.42 2.80
CA GLU A 253 -13.02 -26.52 1.71
C GLU A 253 -14.53 -26.44 1.52
N LYS A 254 -15.29 -27.49 1.89
CA LYS A 254 -16.75 -27.50 1.74
C LYS A 254 -17.41 -26.65 2.82
N ALA A 255 -16.97 -26.82 4.07
CA ALA A 255 -17.43 -25.99 5.18
C ALA A 255 -16.80 -24.59 5.19
N LYS A 256 -15.81 -24.33 4.32
CA LYS A 256 -14.97 -23.12 4.33
C LYS A 256 -14.38 -22.84 5.72
N GLN A 257 -13.84 -23.87 6.37
CA GLN A 257 -13.27 -23.79 7.72
C GLN A 257 -11.85 -24.36 7.79
N VAL A 258 -11.12 -23.96 8.82
CA VAL A 258 -9.78 -24.45 9.12
C VAL A 258 -9.72 -24.84 10.58
N SER A 259 -9.34 -26.09 10.85
CA SER A 259 -9.07 -26.58 12.20
C SER A 259 -7.57 -26.75 12.42
N PHE A 260 -7.07 -26.38 13.59
CA PHE A 260 -5.66 -26.49 13.93
C PHE A 260 -5.46 -26.56 15.45
N THR A 261 -4.24 -26.88 15.87
CA THR A 261 -3.80 -26.80 17.26
C THR A 261 -2.93 -25.55 17.42
N LEU A 262 -3.40 -24.59 18.21
CA LEU A 262 -2.60 -23.49 18.72
C LEU A 262 -1.65 -24.04 19.80
N GLU A 263 -0.37 -23.66 19.75
CA GLU A 263 0.62 -23.93 20.79
C GLU A 263 1.17 -22.58 21.28
N GLY A 264 1.09 -22.34 22.59
CA GLY A 264 1.64 -21.17 23.27
C GLY A 264 3.15 -21.23 23.47
N ASP A 265 3.75 -20.13 23.94
CA ASP A 265 5.16 -20.13 24.37
C ASP A 265 5.38 -20.97 25.64
N ASP A 266 4.38 -21.02 26.50
CA ASP A 266 4.27 -21.83 27.72
C ASP A 266 3.92 -23.30 27.48
N LYS A 267 3.82 -23.73 26.20
CA LYS A 267 3.41 -25.09 25.80
C LYS A 267 1.99 -25.46 26.24
N GLN A 268 1.11 -24.49 26.44
CA GLN A 268 -0.32 -24.76 26.42
C GLN A 268 -0.83 -24.97 25.00
N TYR A 269 -1.84 -25.82 24.86
CA TYR A 269 -2.42 -26.17 23.57
C TYR A 269 -3.92 -25.96 23.56
N GLN A 270 -4.44 -25.45 22.44
CA GLN A 270 -5.88 -25.36 22.21
C GLN A 270 -6.23 -25.75 20.79
N LYS A 271 -7.28 -26.56 20.63
CA LYS A 271 -7.88 -26.81 19.32
C LYS A 271 -8.74 -25.62 18.93
N MET A 272 -8.50 -25.13 17.73
CA MET A 272 -9.20 -23.98 17.14
C MET A 272 -9.86 -24.42 15.84
N THR A 273 -11.07 -23.93 15.58
CA THR A 273 -11.72 -24.00 14.26
C THR A 273 -12.20 -22.60 13.91
N VAL A 274 -11.78 -22.09 12.76
CA VAL A 274 -12.09 -20.72 12.31
C VAL A 274 -12.44 -20.71 10.82
N PRO A 275 -13.17 -19.69 10.34
CA PRO A 275 -13.46 -19.56 8.91
C PRO A 275 -12.21 -19.41 8.04
N LEU A 276 -12.23 -20.08 6.89
CA LEU A 276 -11.21 -19.94 5.86
C LEU A 276 -11.47 -18.67 5.07
N VAL A 277 -10.52 -17.73 5.09
CA VAL A 277 -10.57 -16.56 4.20
C VAL A 277 -10.13 -16.95 2.80
N LYS A 278 -8.94 -17.57 2.67
CA LYS A 278 -8.42 -18.09 1.39
C LYS A 278 -7.20 -18.99 1.56
N MET A 279 -6.87 -19.75 0.52
CA MET A 279 -5.58 -20.45 0.42
C MET A 279 -4.51 -19.58 -0.25
N LEU A 280 -3.46 -19.22 0.50
CA LEU A 280 -2.27 -18.58 -0.04
C LEU A 280 -1.39 -19.60 -0.75
N LYS A 281 -0.84 -19.23 -1.90
CA LYS A 281 0.09 -20.06 -2.68
C LYS A 281 1.50 -19.51 -2.55
N PHE A 282 2.39 -20.31 -2.00
CA PHE A 282 3.85 -20.12 -1.97
C PHE A 282 4.50 -21.08 -2.97
N SER A 283 5.79 -20.91 -3.24
CA SER A 283 6.53 -21.71 -4.24
C SER A 283 6.39 -23.23 -4.05
N HIS A 284 6.42 -23.70 -2.79
CA HIS A 284 6.40 -25.14 -2.46
C HIS A 284 5.28 -25.52 -1.49
N ALA A 285 4.26 -24.67 -1.34
CA ALA A 285 3.30 -24.80 -0.25
C ALA A 285 2.02 -24.01 -0.51
N GLN A 286 0.89 -24.53 -0.02
CA GLN A 286 -0.29 -23.71 0.22
C GLN A 286 -0.51 -23.56 1.73
N ARG A 287 -0.99 -22.39 2.15
CA ARG A 287 -1.28 -22.10 3.57
C ARG A 287 -2.65 -21.44 3.69
N PRO A 288 -3.50 -21.89 4.62
CA PRO A 288 -4.77 -21.21 4.88
C PRO A 288 -4.52 -19.86 5.52
N LEU A 289 -5.26 -18.86 5.06
CA LEU A 289 -5.35 -17.53 5.62
C LEU A 289 -6.68 -17.41 6.37
N VAL A 290 -6.61 -16.94 7.61
CA VAL A 290 -7.71 -16.88 8.56
C VAL A 290 -7.62 -15.61 9.41
N TYR A 291 -8.74 -15.14 9.95
CA TYR A 291 -8.74 -14.14 11.01
C TYR A 291 -8.67 -14.82 12.38
N ILE A 292 -7.83 -14.33 13.28
CA ILE A 292 -7.71 -14.83 14.66
C ILE A 292 -7.86 -13.67 15.64
N PRO A 293 -8.69 -13.76 16.70
CA PRO A 293 -8.78 -12.73 17.73
C PRO A 293 -7.45 -12.66 18.48
N VAL A 294 -6.73 -11.56 18.31
CA VAL A 294 -5.44 -11.33 18.98
C VAL A 294 -5.65 -10.24 20.01
N GLN A 295 -5.23 -10.52 21.23
CA GLN A 295 -5.15 -9.55 22.30
C GLN A 295 -3.69 -9.11 22.50
N LEU A 296 -3.44 -7.81 22.67
CA LEU A 296 -2.20 -7.24 23.20
C LEU A 296 -2.53 -6.36 24.40
N GLY A 297 -1.73 -6.46 25.46
CA GLY A 297 -1.88 -5.75 26.73
C GLY A 297 -2.90 -6.34 27.71
N SER A 298 -2.90 -5.79 28.94
CA SER A 298 -3.81 -6.19 30.04
C SER A 298 -5.27 -6.05 29.60
N ILE A 299 -6.16 -6.91 30.10
CA ILE A 299 -7.60 -7.04 29.71
C ILE A 299 -8.43 -5.75 29.98
N ASP A 300 -7.82 -4.68 30.47
CA ASP A 300 -8.46 -3.40 30.77
C ASP A 300 -8.70 -2.52 29.50
N ASP A 301 -9.43 -1.40 29.65
CA ASP A 301 -10.03 -0.58 28.58
C ASP A 301 -9.10 -0.06 27.46
N ASN A 302 -7.78 -0.25 27.57
CA ASN A 302 -6.78 0.14 26.56
C ASN A 302 -6.06 -1.06 25.89
N ALA A 303 -6.61 -2.27 25.99
CA ALA A 303 -6.10 -3.44 25.28
C ALA A 303 -6.41 -3.38 23.78
N PHE A 304 -5.47 -3.81 22.94
CA PHE A 304 -5.83 -4.20 21.58
C PHE A 304 -6.56 -5.54 21.68
N ASN A 305 -7.82 -5.62 21.24
CA ASN A 305 -8.57 -6.86 21.15
C ASN A 305 -9.37 -6.91 19.84
N LYS A 306 -8.68 -7.24 18.75
CA LYS A 306 -9.29 -7.29 17.41
C LYS A 306 -8.76 -8.48 16.60
N PRO A 307 -9.53 -8.98 15.62
CA PRO A 307 -9.05 -10.02 14.72
C PRO A 307 -7.87 -9.55 13.86
N ILE A 308 -6.83 -10.37 13.76
CA ILE A 308 -5.69 -10.17 12.85
C ILE A 308 -5.70 -11.24 11.77
N LEU A 309 -5.49 -10.82 10.52
CA LEU A 309 -5.38 -11.71 9.37
C LEU A 309 -4.00 -12.41 9.36
N VAL A 310 -3.98 -13.72 9.56
CA VAL A 310 -2.75 -14.53 9.64
C VAL A 310 -2.83 -15.70 8.67
N TYR A 311 -1.69 -16.17 8.15
CA TYR A 311 -1.64 -17.52 7.63
C TYR A 311 -1.03 -18.48 8.64
N LEU A 312 -1.56 -19.70 8.64
CA LEU A 312 -1.17 -20.73 9.60
C LEU A 312 0.03 -21.53 9.07
N ARG A 313 1.04 -21.75 9.91
CA ARG A 313 2.22 -22.57 9.58
C ARG A 313 2.87 -23.10 10.85
N ASP A 314 3.47 -24.29 10.77
CA ASP A 314 4.44 -24.71 11.78
C ASP A 314 5.67 -23.77 11.79
N ARG A 315 5.92 -23.25 12.98
CA ARG A 315 6.95 -22.25 13.35
C ARG A 315 7.65 -22.67 14.65
N SER A 316 7.59 -23.95 15.02
CA SER A 316 8.21 -24.50 16.23
C SER A 316 9.73 -24.23 16.34
N LYS A 317 10.39 -23.97 15.19
CA LYS A 317 11.82 -23.60 15.10
C LYS A 317 12.09 -22.09 15.20
N ASN A 318 11.06 -21.26 15.36
CA ASN A 318 11.18 -19.81 15.47
C ASN A 318 11.00 -19.37 16.92
N SER A 319 11.64 -18.25 17.29
CA SER A 319 11.55 -17.67 18.63
C SER A 319 10.22 -16.95 18.91
N SER A 320 9.30 -16.87 17.95
CA SER A 320 8.01 -16.18 18.12
C SER A 320 6.91 -16.96 17.42
N GLN A 321 5.83 -17.23 18.16
CA GLN A 321 4.64 -17.92 17.68
C GLN A 321 3.87 -17.04 16.71
N LEU A 322 3.72 -15.76 17.02
CA LEU A 322 3.10 -14.77 16.13
C LEU A 322 4.18 -13.87 15.51
N ARG A 323 4.03 -13.57 14.23
CA ARG A 323 4.79 -12.51 13.56
C ARG A 323 3.85 -11.60 12.80
N LEU A 324 3.75 -10.35 13.21
CA LEU A 324 2.93 -9.33 12.58
C LEU A 324 3.57 -8.86 11.26
N GLY A 325 2.81 -8.93 10.18
CA GLY A 325 3.19 -8.39 8.86
C GLY A 325 2.63 -6.99 8.63
N THR A 326 3.05 -6.36 7.54
CA THR A 326 2.69 -4.97 7.23
C THR A 326 1.20 -4.73 7.07
N GLU A 327 0.41 -5.72 6.63
CA GLU A 327 -1.06 -5.58 6.56
C GLU A 327 -1.67 -5.36 7.95
N ALA A 328 -1.21 -6.09 8.96
CA ALA A 328 -1.69 -5.94 10.33
C ALA A 328 -1.17 -4.65 10.98
N LEU A 329 0.11 -4.31 10.73
CA LEU A 329 0.73 -3.09 11.22
C LEU A 329 0.04 -1.85 10.63
N ASN A 330 -0.19 -1.80 9.32
CA ASN A 330 -0.84 -0.65 8.67
C ASN A 330 -2.27 -0.42 9.17
N GLN A 331 -2.99 -1.48 9.53
CA GLN A 331 -4.37 -1.35 10.01
C GLN A 331 -4.48 -0.90 11.48
N ASN A 332 -3.44 -1.09 12.29
CA ASN A 332 -3.60 -1.05 13.75
C ASN A 332 -2.43 -0.44 14.52
N PHE A 333 -1.20 -0.43 13.99
CA PHE A 333 0.00 -0.21 14.81
C PHE A 333 1.00 0.79 14.22
N ILE A 334 1.81 1.37 15.10
CA ILE A 334 3.11 1.99 14.83
C ILE A 334 4.11 1.29 15.76
N VAL A 335 5.32 1.01 15.27
CA VAL A 335 6.30 0.24 16.04
C VAL A 335 7.37 1.14 16.62
N ASP A 336 7.49 1.19 17.94
CA ASP A 336 8.71 1.70 18.60
C ASP A 336 9.81 0.64 18.48
N LEU A 337 10.82 0.94 17.67
CA LEU A 337 11.91 0.03 17.37
C LEU A 337 12.83 -0.20 18.59
N GLY A 338 12.89 0.74 19.53
CA GLY A 338 13.71 0.66 20.74
C GLY A 338 13.07 -0.17 21.86
N SER A 339 11.75 -0.27 21.84
CA SER A 339 10.97 -0.85 22.93
C SER A 339 10.59 -2.32 22.68
N THR A 340 10.40 -3.06 23.77
CA THR A 340 9.86 -4.43 23.78
C THR A 340 8.85 -4.57 24.91
N TYR A 341 7.80 -5.36 24.69
CA TYR A 341 6.75 -5.61 25.68
C TYR A 341 6.09 -4.32 26.16
N LEU A 342 5.95 -3.34 25.25
CA LEU A 342 5.42 -2.01 25.56
C LEU A 342 3.96 -2.10 25.99
N THR A 343 3.25 -3.12 25.51
CA THR A 343 1.85 -3.36 25.82
C THR A 343 1.61 -3.94 27.22
N GLU A 344 2.65 -4.25 28.00
CA GLU A 344 2.49 -4.54 29.44
C GLU A 344 2.03 -3.31 30.24
N GLN A 345 2.14 -2.12 29.66
CA GLN A 345 1.54 -0.88 30.14
C GLN A 345 0.32 -0.50 29.29
N PRO A 346 -0.56 0.40 29.75
CA PRO A 346 -1.65 0.93 28.93
C PRO A 346 -1.14 1.41 27.58
N ILE A 347 -1.74 0.91 26.50
CA ILE A 347 -1.24 1.11 25.14
C ILE A 347 -1.59 2.53 24.68
N ALA A 348 -0.57 3.32 24.34
CA ALA A 348 -0.75 4.65 23.78
C ALA A 348 -1.21 4.60 22.32
N SER A 349 -2.13 5.50 21.94
CA SER A 349 -2.42 5.78 20.54
C SER A 349 -1.42 6.78 19.97
N PHE A 350 -1.23 6.79 18.66
CA PHE A 350 -0.34 7.76 18.00
C PHE A 350 -0.76 9.21 18.24
N SER A 351 -2.07 9.48 18.20
CA SER A 351 -2.64 10.79 18.54
C SER A 351 -2.33 11.24 19.97
N SER A 352 -2.11 10.32 20.91
CA SER A 352 -1.79 10.69 22.30
C SER A 352 -0.34 11.14 22.50
N ILE A 353 0.54 10.89 21.52
CA ILE A 353 1.96 11.27 21.56
C ILE A 353 2.38 12.11 20.35
N SER A 354 1.43 12.61 19.55
CA SER A 354 1.76 13.36 18.33
C SER A 354 2.50 14.66 18.61
N ASP A 355 2.36 15.20 19.81
CA ASP A 355 3.02 16.42 20.26
C ASP A 355 4.39 16.14 20.92
N ASP A 356 4.80 14.86 21.02
CA ASP A 356 6.11 14.47 21.53
C ASP A 356 7.22 14.81 20.53
N THR A 357 7.89 15.93 20.77
CA THR A 357 9.04 16.40 19.98
C THR A 357 10.30 15.53 20.10
N THR A 358 10.33 14.57 21.03
CA THR A 358 11.50 13.69 21.23
C THR A 358 11.46 12.44 20.35
N SER A 359 10.30 12.08 19.82
CA SER A 359 10.11 10.94 18.95
C SER A 359 10.52 11.24 17.50
N PHE A 360 11.28 10.32 16.89
CA PHE A 360 11.63 10.37 15.47
C PHE A 360 10.90 9.27 14.72
N MET A 361 10.10 9.65 13.72
CA MET A 361 9.37 8.69 12.90
C MET A 361 10.05 8.48 11.54
N MET A 362 10.18 7.22 11.16
CA MET A 362 10.61 6.81 9.82
C MET A 362 9.69 5.71 9.29
N SER A 363 9.83 5.40 8.01
CA SER A 363 9.21 4.24 7.39
C SER A 363 10.22 3.08 7.26
N PRO A 364 9.78 1.88 6.83
CA PRO A 364 10.68 0.75 6.60
C PRO A 364 11.74 0.95 5.50
N GLU A 365 11.50 1.88 4.58
CA GLU A 365 12.38 2.17 3.44
C GLU A 365 12.60 3.68 3.40
N GLU A 366 13.84 4.13 3.62
CA GLU A 366 14.18 5.54 3.65
C GLU A 366 15.33 5.86 2.71
N HIS A 367 15.43 7.14 2.36
CA HIS A 367 16.65 7.75 1.86
C HIS A 367 17.23 8.59 2.99
N ILE A 368 18.49 8.36 3.35
CA ILE A 368 19.19 9.13 4.39
C ILE A 368 20.51 9.64 3.83
N ILE A 369 20.86 10.87 4.16
CA ILE A 369 22.14 11.45 3.78
C ILE A 369 23.19 11.09 4.85
N ILE A 370 24.27 10.46 4.42
CA ILE A 370 25.39 10.08 5.27
C ILE A 370 26.67 10.59 4.61
N ASP A 371 27.44 11.39 5.34
CA ASP A 371 28.69 11.97 4.86
C ASP A 371 28.52 12.68 3.48
N GLY A 372 27.40 13.38 3.32
CA GLY A 372 27.06 14.12 2.10
C GLY A 372 26.44 13.29 0.95
N ILE A 373 26.28 11.97 1.10
CA ILE A 373 25.70 11.12 0.06
C ILE A 373 24.36 10.51 0.48
N THR A 374 23.40 10.46 -0.44
CA THR A 374 22.08 9.87 -0.18
C THR A 374 22.12 8.37 -0.40
N VAL A 375 21.74 7.60 0.62
CA VAL A 375 21.75 6.13 0.58
C VAL A 375 20.40 5.53 0.98
N HIS A 376 20.11 4.32 0.48
CA HIS A 376 18.96 3.54 0.96
C HIS A 376 19.18 3.08 2.40
N ALA A 377 18.24 3.38 3.28
CA ALA A 377 18.28 3.06 4.69
C ALA A 377 17.06 2.24 5.12
N LYS A 378 17.22 1.40 6.15
CA LYS A 378 16.13 0.65 6.77
C LYS A 378 16.30 0.54 8.29
N PRO A 379 15.21 0.37 9.06
CA PRO A 379 15.30 0.15 10.49
C PRO A 379 15.84 -1.26 10.82
N SER A 380 16.60 -1.36 11.91
CA SER A 380 17.07 -2.62 12.47
C SER A 380 17.01 -2.62 13.99
N ALA A 381 16.19 -3.52 14.54
CA ALA A 381 16.13 -3.78 15.99
C ALA A 381 17.18 -4.82 16.46
N THR A 382 17.90 -5.47 15.54
CA THR A 382 18.83 -6.58 15.89
C THR A 382 20.25 -6.11 16.17
N ILE A 383 20.63 -4.93 15.69
CA ILE A 383 21.97 -4.36 15.90
C ILE A 383 21.88 -3.13 16.79
N LYS A 384 22.89 -2.91 17.64
CA LYS A 384 22.91 -1.79 18.60
C LYS A 384 23.56 -0.52 18.04
N THR A 385 24.51 -0.68 17.13
CA THR A 385 25.23 0.42 16.49
C THR A 385 24.74 0.54 15.04
N PRO A 386 24.42 1.75 14.55
CA PRO A 386 24.10 1.97 13.15
C PRO A 386 25.17 1.37 12.25
N LEU A 387 24.77 0.84 11.10
CA LEU A 387 25.66 0.06 10.25
C LEU A 387 25.60 0.56 8.82
N ILE A 388 26.75 1.01 8.31
CA ILE A 388 26.96 1.21 6.87
C ILE A 388 27.45 -0.10 6.26
N LYS A 389 26.80 -0.49 5.16
CA LYS A 389 27.18 -1.64 4.35
C LYS A 389 27.92 -1.14 3.12
N VAL A 390 29.16 -1.57 2.97
CA VAL A 390 30.09 -1.13 1.92
C VAL A 390 30.41 -2.28 0.98
N ALA A 391 30.70 -1.99 -0.28
CA ALA A 391 31.08 -3.03 -1.24
C ALA A 391 32.47 -3.60 -0.93
N HIS A 392 33.41 -2.72 -0.61
CA HIS A 392 34.77 -3.06 -0.26
C HIS A 392 35.27 -2.11 0.85
N MET A 393 36.16 -2.61 1.71
CA MET A 393 36.93 -1.78 2.64
C MET A 393 38.33 -2.35 2.85
N SER A 394 39.32 -1.48 3.02
CA SER A 394 40.69 -1.82 3.42
C SER A 394 41.08 -1.01 4.65
N GLU A 395 41.95 -1.59 5.47
CA GLU A 395 42.50 -0.89 6.64
C GLU A 395 43.99 -0.68 6.45
N ASP A 396 44.44 0.56 6.68
CA ASP A 396 45.84 0.94 6.58
C ASP A 396 46.29 1.61 7.88
N LYS A 397 47.57 1.40 8.23
CA LYS A 397 48.21 2.10 9.34
C LYS A 397 49.00 3.28 8.78
N LYS A 398 48.57 4.50 9.10
CA LYS A 398 49.26 5.75 8.74
C LYS A 398 49.85 6.41 9.98
N ASP A 399 50.67 7.45 9.80
CA ASP A 399 51.26 8.22 10.90
C ASP A 399 50.20 8.85 11.81
N THR A 400 49.01 9.13 11.27
CA THR A 400 47.85 9.69 11.98
C THR A 400 47.01 8.65 12.73
N GLY A 401 47.33 7.35 12.61
CA GLY A 401 46.60 6.26 13.26
C GLY A 401 46.12 5.18 12.29
N ARG A 402 45.22 4.31 12.75
CA ARG A 402 44.58 3.30 11.89
C ARG A 402 43.45 3.96 11.11
N MET A 403 43.48 3.83 9.79
CA MET A 403 42.50 4.37 8.87
C MET A 403 41.74 3.22 8.22
N VAL A 404 40.50 3.48 7.81
CA VAL A 404 39.71 2.59 6.95
C VAL A 404 39.32 3.36 5.70
N SER A 405 39.62 2.77 4.55
CA SER A 405 39.20 3.25 3.23
C SER A 405 38.07 2.36 2.74
N TYR A 406 36.95 2.94 2.30
CA TYR A 406 35.79 2.18 1.86
C TYR A 406 35.03 2.88 0.73
N GLU A 407 34.26 2.09 -0.01
CA GLU A 407 33.38 2.59 -1.07
C GLU A 407 31.91 2.39 -0.68
N LEU A 408 31.14 3.48 -0.74
CA LEU A 408 29.72 3.51 -0.45
C LEU A 408 28.96 3.94 -1.71
N THR A 409 27.96 3.15 -2.07
CA THR A 409 27.13 3.39 -3.24
C THR A 409 25.91 4.23 -2.88
N ASP A 410 25.64 5.29 -3.64
CA ASP A 410 24.44 6.12 -3.49
C ASP A 410 23.18 5.47 -4.11
N ILE A 411 22.02 6.12 -3.95
CA ILE A 411 20.74 5.66 -4.52
C ILE A 411 20.71 5.61 -6.06
N ASN A 412 21.65 6.27 -6.74
CA ASN A 412 21.79 6.28 -8.20
C ASN A 412 22.82 5.26 -8.70
N ASN A 413 23.33 4.40 -7.81
CA ASN A 413 24.40 3.43 -8.06
C ASN A 413 25.78 4.04 -8.35
N ASN A 414 26.02 5.31 -7.99
CA ASN A 414 27.37 5.87 -8.08
C ASN A 414 28.17 5.48 -6.85
N ALA A 415 29.43 5.11 -7.07
CA ALA A 415 30.40 4.78 -6.05
C ALA A 415 31.08 6.05 -5.51
N HIS A 416 31.16 6.16 -4.18
CA HIS A 416 31.85 7.25 -3.49
C HIS A 416 32.89 6.68 -2.52
N SER A 417 34.13 7.15 -2.62
CA SER A 417 35.23 6.70 -1.78
C SER A 417 35.39 7.57 -0.54
N PHE A 418 35.58 6.92 0.61
CA PHE A 418 35.80 7.57 1.89
C PHE A 418 37.06 7.02 2.54
N GLU A 419 37.80 7.88 3.24
CA GLU A 419 38.88 7.48 4.13
C GLU A 419 38.63 8.11 5.51
N LYS A 420 38.55 7.27 6.55
CA LYS A 420 38.22 7.71 7.91
C LYS A 420 39.09 7.06 8.97
N PRO A 421 39.39 7.77 10.08
CA PRO A 421 40.07 7.16 11.22
C PRO A 421 39.18 6.10 11.89
N ILE A 422 39.76 4.96 12.23
CA ILE A 422 39.09 3.91 13.00
C ILE A 422 39.10 4.32 14.47
N LYS A 423 37.95 4.70 15.01
CA LYS A 423 37.80 5.08 16.42
C LYS A 423 38.01 3.88 17.35
N ARG A 424 37.41 2.73 16.99
CA ARG A 424 37.54 1.44 17.68
C ARG A 424 37.02 0.32 16.79
N LYS A 425 37.14 -0.93 17.23
CA LYS A 425 36.50 -2.08 16.59
C LYS A 425 35.50 -2.75 17.52
N ILE A 426 34.44 -3.31 16.96
CA ILE A 426 33.48 -4.16 17.68
C ILE A 426 33.46 -5.55 17.08
N ARG A 427 33.20 -6.57 17.90
CA ARG A 427 32.96 -7.94 17.45
C ARG A 427 31.47 -8.25 17.54
N VAL A 428 30.87 -8.75 16.46
CA VAL A 428 29.45 -9.14 16.37
C VAL A 428 29.36 -10.52 15.73
N GLY A 429 29.16 -11.55 16.55
CA GLY A 429 29.40 -12.93 16.11
C GLY A 429 30.87 -13.09 15.72
N ASP A 430 31.11 -13.59 14.51
CA ASP A 430 32.46 -13.77 13.95
C ASP A 430 32.98 -12.53 13.20
N ASP A 431 32.12 -11.53 12.95
CA ASP A 431 32.50 -10.30 12.26
C ASP A 431 33.23 -9.34 13.20
N VAL A 432 34.39 -8.83 12.79
CA VAL A 432 35.02 -7.65 13.41
C VAL A 432 34.74 -6.43 12.53
N ARG A 433 34.11 -5.41 13.10
CA ARG A 433 33.65 -4.22 12.39
C ARG A 433 34.41 -2.98 12.88
N PRO A 434 35.06 -2.20 12.00
CA PRO A 434 35.59 -0.90 12.38
C PRO A 434 34.44 0.08 12.64
N ILE A 435 34.61 0.93 13.64
CA ILE A 435 33.72 2.04 13.97
C ILE A 435 34.36 3.33 13.50
N VAL A 436 33.63 4.08 12.69
CA VAL A 436 33.99 5.43 12.22
C VAL A 436 33.00 6.45 12.76
N VAL A 437 33.38 7.73 12.73
CA VAL A 437 32.45 8.83 12.99
C VAL A 437 31.87 9.27 11.65
N SER A 438 30.54 9.34 11.55
CA SER A 438 29.84 9.81 10.35
C SER A 438 28.86 10.91 10.68
N GLU A 439 28.73 11.81 9.70
CA GLU A 439 27.69 12.84 9.66
C GLU A 439 26.42 12.22 9.06
N ILE A 440 25.30 12.36 9.74
CA ILE A 440 23.99 11.84 9.32
C ILE A 440 23.03 13.02 9.31
N THR A 441 22.59 13.42 8.12
CA THR A 441 21.68 14.54 7.94
C THR A 441 20.24 14.03 7.94
N LEU A 442 19.47 14.50 8.91
CA LEU A 442 18.03 14.37 9.01
C LEU A 442 17.38 15.73 8.65
N PRO A 443 16.07 15.79 8.34
CA PRO A 443 15.40 17.01 7.87
C PRO A 443 15.56 18.22 8.79
N SER A 444 15.59 17.99 10.10
CA SER A 444 15.65 19.05 11.13
C SER A 444 16.91 18.97 11.99
N SER A 445 17.83 18.04 11.71
CA SER A 445 19.02 17.87 12.55
C SER A 445 20.20 17.27 11.80
N LEU A 446 21.40 17.61 12.27
CA LEU A 446 22.63 16.99 11.85
C LEU A 446 23.21 16.17 13.01
N LEU A 447 23.35 14.87 12.81
CA LEU A 447 23.85 13.96 13.83
C LEU A 447 25.29 13.53 13.51
N ILE A 448 26.18 13.66 14.49
CA ILE A 448 27.53 13.10 14.43
C ILE A 448 27.53 11.83 15.29
N LYS A 449 27.64 10.66 14.66
CA LYS A 449 27.44 9.37 15.35
C LYS A 449 28.53 8.36 15.04
N ASP A 450 28.76 7.47 16.00
CA ASP A 450 29.58 6.28 15.83
C ASP A 450 28.81 5.26 14.96
N VAL A 451 29.40 4.89 13.83
CA VAL A 451 28.78 3.99 12.85
C VAL A 451 29.73 2.83 12.56
N ALA A 452 29.19 1.61 12.54
CA ALA A 452 29.95 0.43 12.17
C ALA A 452 30.01 0.29 10.64
N LEU A 453 31.12 -0.24 10.12
CA LEU A 453 31.23 -0.64 8.72
C LEU A 453 31.17 -2.17 8.60
N LYS A 454 30.47 -2.65 7.57
CA LYS A 454 30.49 -4.06 7.17
C LYS A 454 30.60 -4.17 5.66
N ALA A 455 31.63 -4.87 5.20
CA ALA A 455 31.70 -5.30 3.80
C ALA A 455 30.56 -6.29 3.51
N ILE A 456 29.84 -6.07 2.41
CA ILE A 456 28.81 -6.99 1.92
C ILE A 456 29.25 -7.61 0.59
N PRO A 457 28.94 -8.90 0.34
CA PRO A 457 29.25 -9.53 -0.94
C PRO A 457 28.61 -8.78 -2.12
N ALA A 458 29.27 -8.78 -3.28
CA ALA A 458 28.77 -8.12 -4.50
C ALA A 458 27.42 -8.69 -4.99
N ASN A 459 27.10 -9.93 -4.63
CA ASN A 459 25.84 -10.60 -4.96
C ASN A 459 24.76 -10.45 -3.86
N ASN A 460 24.91 -9.49 -2.94
CA ASN A 460 23.91 -9.23 -1.93
C ASN A 460 22.69 -8.52 -2.52
N ASN A 461 21.52 -9.15 -2.42
CA ASN A 461 20.24 -8.59 -2.89
C ASN A 461 19.65 -7.51 -1.96
N ASP A 462 20.28 -7.22 -0.82
CA ASP A 462 19.88 -6.12 0.06
C ASP A 462 20.34 -4.79 -0.54
N SER A 463 19.39 -3.98 -1.02
CA SER A 463 19.66 -2.64 -1.57
C SER A 463 19.98 -1.62 -0.47
N SER A 464 19.61 -1.87 0.79
CA SER A 464 19.96 -1.00 1.91
C SER A 464 21.48 -0.93 2.07
N ARG A 465 21.98 0.29 2.21
CA ARG A 465 23.38 0.60 2.53
C ARG A 465 23.54 1.16 3.93
N PHE A 466 22.44 1.46 4.62
CA PHE A 466 22.44 1.87 6.01
C PHE A 466 21.34 1.17 6.83
N ASP A 467 21.71 0.62 7.98
CA ASP A 467 20.76 0.13 8.98
C ASP A 467 20.68 1.14 10.14
N VAL A 468 19.49 1.72 10.31
CA VAL A 468 19.15 2.68 11.37
C VAL A 468 18.79 1.91 12.65
N THR A 469 19.35 2.31 13.79
CA THR A 469 19.07 1.70 15.10
C THR A 469 18.41 2.70 16.03
N PRO A 470 17.74 2.24 17.11
CA PRO A 470 17.11 3.14 18.09
C PRO A 470 18.07 4.17 18.68
N ASN A 471 19.33 3.78 18.91
CA ASN A 471 20.36 4.67 19.47
C ASN A 471 20.83 5.80 18.53
N LEU A 472 20.31 5.85 17.30
CA LEU A 472 20.60 6.95 16.38
C LEU A 472 20.06 8.28 16.95
N VAL A 473 18.85 8.25 17.52
CA VAL A 473 18.14 9.40 18.08
C VAL A 473 18.09 9.33 19.62
N HIS A 474 17.74 10.44 20.27
CA HIS A 474 17.70 10.51 21.74
C HIS A 474 16.37 10.01 22.34
N GLY A 475 15.25 10.13 21.62
CA GLY A 475 13.94 9.61 22.03
C GLY A 475 13.53 8.35 21.26
N SER A 476 12.22 8.10 21.17
CA SER A 476 11.70 6.89 20.51
C SER A 476 11.92 6.91 19.00
N LEU A 477 12.29 5.75 18.46
CA LEU A 477 12.40 5.54 17.01
C LEU A 477 11.15 4.81 16.52
N LEU A 478 10.19 5.57 16.00
CA LEU A 478 8.90 5.06 15.54
C LEU A 478 8.95 4.64 14.08
N ILE A 479 8.43 3.46 13.77
CA ILE A 479 8.33 2.91 12.42
C ILE A 479 6.88 2.90 11.96
N ASN A 480 6.57 3.72 10.97
CA ASN A 480 5.26 3.76 10.32
C ASN A 480 5.31 3.00 8.98
N THR A 481 4.69 1.83 8.95
CA THR A 481 4.69 0.93 7.79
C THR A 481 3.68 1.28 6.71
N ARG A 482 2.84 2.32 6.94
CA ARG A 482 1.78 2.73 6.00
C ARG A 482 2.34 3.34 4.71
N THR A 483 3.52 3.93 4.78
CA THR A 483 4.18 4.63 3.67
C THR A 483 5.65 4.23 3.56
N THR A 484 6.37 4.84 2.61
CA THR A 484 7.82 4.75 2.43
C THR A 484 8.40 6.15 2.24
N HIS A 485 9.67 6.35 2.55
CA HIS A 485 10.39 7.63 2.39
C HIS A 485 9.77 8.78 3.18
N LEU A 486 9.39 8.51 4.43
CA LEU A 486 8.68 9.46 5.29
C LEU A 486 9.57 10.63 5.73
N ILE A 487 10.88 10.40 5.86
CA ILE A 487 11.83 11.41 6.39
C ILE A 487 11.84 12.66 5.51
N HIS A 488 11.84 12.49 4.19
CA HIS A 488 11.90 13.59 3.22
C HIS A 488 10.54 13.75 2.52
N SER A 489 9.51 14.12 3.28
CA SER A 489 8.19 14.43 2.71
C SER A 489 8.23 15.79 2.00
N HIS A 490 7.72 15.82 0.77
CA HIS A 490 7.55 17.03 -0.01
C HIS A 490 6.06 17.34 -0.13
N ALA A 491 5.73 18.60 -0.49
CA ALA A 491 4.37 18.93 -0.88
C ALA A 491 3.92 18.02 -2.03
N ALA A 492 2.75 17.40 -1.88
CA ALA A 492 2.33 16.36 -2.79
C ALA A 492 1.88 16.94 -4.14
N LEU A 493 2.24 16.27 -5.23
CA LEU A 493 1.75 16.60 -6.57
C LEU A 493 0.28 16.17 -6.68
N LYS A 494 -0.62 17.15 -6.74
CA LYS A 494 -2.05 16.95 -6.99
C LYS A 494 -2.28 16.74 -8.47
N ALA A 495 -2.86 15.61 -8.85
CA ALA A 495 -3.07 15.21 -10.24
C ALA A 495 -4.49 14.67 -10.46
N GLY A 496 -5.00 14.81 -11.68
CA GLY A 496 -6.21 14.14 -12.13
C GLY A 496 -5.98 12.65 -12.41
N TYR A 497 -7.04 11.85 -12.49
CA TYR A 497 -6.91 10.42 -12.78
C TYR A 497 -6.45 10.12 -14.22
N ILE A 498 -6.42 11.13 -15.09
CA ILE A 498 -5.75 11.11 -16.40
C ILE A 498 -4.81 12.31 -16.45
N GLU A 499 -3.57 12.12 -16.89
CA GLU A 499 -2.59 13.20 -17.05
C GLU A 499 -1.73 12.99 -18.30
N GLN A 500 -1.05 14.04 -18.75
CA GLN A 500 0.03 13.90 -19.73
C GLN A 500 1.34 13.52 -19.04
N ALA A 501 1.98 12.44 -19.50
CA ALA A 501 3.29 12.03 -19.02
C ALA A 501 4.28 11.87 -20.17
N GLN A 502 5.57 12.05 -19.87
CA GLN A 502 6.66 11.74 -20.79
C GLN A 502 7.24 10.37 -20.44
N VAL A 503 7.28 9.46 -21.42
CA VAL A 503 7.78 8.10 -21.23
C VAL A 503 8.64 7.69 -22.41
N ALA A 504 9.90 7.35 -22.13
CA ALA A 504 10.90 7.06 -23.15
C ALA A 504 10.95 8.10 -24.28
N GLY A 505 10.85 9.39 -23.95
CA GLY A 505 10.89 10.51 -24.91
C GLY A 505 9.63 10.68 -25.76
N LEU A 506 8.50 10.03 -25.40
CA LEU A 506 7.18 10.27 -25.99
C LEU A 506 6.29 10.96 -24.96
N SER A 507 5.41 11.87 -25.38
CA SER A 507 4.39 12.48 -24.50
C SER A 507 3.00 11.98 -24.88
N PHE A 508 2.25 11.43 -23.93
CA PHE A 508 0.88 10.94 -24.16
C PHE A 508 0.06 10.82 -22.87
N PRO A 509 -1.29 10.76 -22.99
CA PRO A 509 -2.16 10.61 -21.83
C PRO A 509 -1.99 9.25 -21.16
N VAL A 510 -1.82 9.28 -19.84
CA VAL A 510 -1.71 8.11 -18.96
C VAL A 510 -2.84 8.10 -17.95
N LYS A 511 -3.31 6.91 -17.57
CA LYS A 511 -4.26 6.76 -16.48
C LYS A 511 -3.52 6.56 -15.17
N LEU A 512 -3.77 7.39 -14.17
CA LEU A 512 -3.30 7.21 -12.80
C LEU A 512 -4.28 6.27 -12.08
N ASP A 513 -3.82 5.08 -11.75
CA ASP A 513 -4.64 3.97 -11.24
C ASP A 513 -4.09 3.54 -9.89
N THR A 514 -4.68 4.09 -8.82
CA THR A 514 -4.26 3.79 -7.45
C THR A 514 -4.50 2.33 -7.06
N GLY A 515 -5.40 1.62 -7.78
CA GLY A 515 -5.68 0.21 -7.58
C GLY A 515 -4.56 -0.73 -8.04
N ALA A 516 -3.70 -0.28 -8.94
CA ALA A 516 -2.63 -1.09 -9.53
C ALA A 516 -1.33 -1.05 -8.71
N ASP A 517 -0.74 -2.22 -8.40
CA ASP A 517 0.58 -2.31 -7.75
C ASP A 517 1.72 -1.86 -8.68
N VAL A 518 1.67 -2.34 -9.94
CA VAL A 518 2.72 -2.15 -10.94
C VAL A 518 2.13 -1.51 -12.19
N SER A 519 2.81 -0.49 -12.70
CA SER A 519 2.48 0.21 -13.94
C SER A 519 2.45 -0.73 -15.15
N SER A 520 1.68 -0.39 -16.19
CA SER A 520 1.57 -1.19 -17.41
C SER A 520 1.47 -0.34 -18.66
N MET A 521 2.04 -0.80 -19.76
CA MET A 521 2.06 -0.11 -21.05
C MET A 521 1.58 -1.01 -22.17
N HIS A 522 0.90 -0.40 -23.14
CA HIS A 522 0.53 -0.98 -24.42
C HIS A 522 1.79 -1.39 -25.17
N ALA A 523 1.87 -2.67 -25.52
CA ALA A 523 2.97 -3.20 -26.31
C ALA A 523 2.45 -4.26 -27.29
N THR A 524 2.85 -4.14 -28.55
CA THR A 524 2.66 -5.14 -29.61
C THR A 524 4.03 -5.63 -30.08
N ASP A 525 4.05 -6.65 -30.94
CA ASP A 525 5.28 -7.22 -31.52
C ASP A 525 6.34 -7.60 -30.46
N ILE A 526 5.88 -8.10 -29.31
CA ILE A 526 6.72 -8.43 -28.17
C ILE A 526 7.59 -9.64 -28.52
N LYS A 527 8.88 -9.39 -28.76
CA LYS A 527 9.88 -10.39 -29.17
C LYS A 527 10.98 -10.49 -28.11
N PRO A 528 10.91 -11.48 -27.19
CA PRO A 528 12.00 -11.74 -26.27
C PRO A 528 13.21 -12.35 -26.99
N PHE A 529 14.43 -12.01 -26.57
CA PHE A 529 15.69 -12.58 -27.06
C PHE A 529 16.75 -12.58 -25.96
N VAL A 530 17.89 -13.23 -26.21
CA VAL A 530 19.03 -13.25 -25.28
C VAL A 530 20.15 -12.40 -25.87
N LYS A 531 20.74 -11.53 -25.06
CA LYS A 531 21.91 -10.71 -25.40
C LYS A 531 22.83 -10.66 -24.18
N ASP A 532 24.10 -10.99 -24.38
CA ASP A 532 25.14 -11.02 -23.33
C ASP A 532 24.74 -11.86 -22.09
N GLY A 533 24.08 -13.02 -22.33
CA GLY A 533 23.60 -13.92 -21.28
C GLY A 533 22.37 -13.43 -20.51
N LYS A 534 21.85 -12.23 -20.81
CA LYS A 534 20.68 -11.62 -20.17
C LYS A 534 19.44 -11.72 -21.06
N LYS A 535 18.26 -11.72 -20.45
CA LYS A 535 16.98 -11.71 -21.18
C LYS A 535 16.62 -10.28 -21.59
N TRP A 536 16.33 -10.09 -22.87
CA TRP A 536 15.92 -8.81 -23.45
C TRP A 536 14.59 -8.96 -24.18
N VAL A 537 13.93 -7.83 -24.47
CA VAL A 537 12.71 -7.79 -25.25
C VAL A 537 12.73 -6.59 -26.19
N SER A 538 12.34 -6.82 -27.45
CA SER A 538 11.97 -5.77 -28.39
C SER A 538 10.44 -5.72 -28.49
N PHE A 539 9.85 -4.52 -28.47
CA PHE A 539 8.40 -4.34 -28.57
C PHE A 539 8.06 -2.99 -29.21
N THR A 540 6.87 -2.90 -29.78
CA THR A 540 6.35 -1.66 -30.39
C THR A 540 5.30 -1.05 -29.49
N TYR A 541 5.51 0.21 -29.10
CA TYR A 541 4.46 1.06 -28.55
C TYR A 541 3.74 1.78 -29.70
N THR A 542 2.42 1.83 -29.63
CA THR A 542 1.57 2.64 -30.52
C THR A 542 0.52 3.38 -29.68
N ASN A 543 0.33 4.68 -29.91
CA ASN A 543 -0.73 5.46 -29.26
C ASN A 543 -1.96 5.65 -30.17
N SER A 544 -3.02 6.26 -29.64
CA SER A 544 -4.25 6.54 -30.39
C SER A 544 -4.07 7.49 -31.58
N SER A 545 -2.97 8.25 -31.61
CA SER A 545 -2.57 9.13 -32.71
C SER A 545 -1.64 8.43 -33.71
N ASN A 546 -1.53 7.10 -33.66
CA ASN A 546 -0.64 6.28 -34.49
C ASN A 546 0.86 6.62 -34.38
N VAL A 547 1.29 7.32 -33.33
CA VAL A 547 2.72 7.47 -33.03
C VAL A 547 3.25 6.11 -32.63
N LYS A 548 4.25 5.62 -33.37
CA LYS A 548 4.89 4.33 -33.15
C LYS A 548 6.32 4.51 -32.68
N LYS A 549 6.73 3.69 -31.72
CA LYS A 549 8.13 3.60 -31.29
C LYS A 549 8.47 2.17 -30.92
N THR A 550 9.51 1.64 -31.56
CA THR A 550 10.10 0.37 -31.16
C THR A 550 11.12 0.62 -30.07
N LEU A 551 11.03 -0.18 -29.01
CA LEU A 551 11.91 -0.12 -27.84
C LEU A 551 12.54 -1.48 -27.63
N THR A 552 13.79 -1.46 -27.16
CA THR A 552 14.54 -2.67 -26.78
C THR A 552 15.05 -2.49 -25.36
N LYS A 553 14.66 -3.38 -24.45
CA LYS A 553 14.93 -3.26 -23.01
C LYS A 553 15.33 -4.61 -22.40
N GLU A 554 16.16 -4.57 -21.36
CA GLU A 554 16.44 -5.73 -20.51
C GLU A 554 15.15 -6.12 -19.76
N VAL A 555 14.86 -7.41 -19.71
CA VAL A 555 13.74 -7.96 -18.94
C VAL A 555 14.20 -8.14 -17.51
N ILE A 556 13.58 -7.41 -16.59
CA ILE A 556 13.92 -7.44 -15.17
C ILE A 556 13.06 -8.43 -14.36
N ASP A 557 11.88 -8.80 -14.89
CA ASP A 557 10.98 -9.75 -14.24
C ASP A 557 9.95 -10.35 -15.23
N GLU A 558 9.27 -11.42 -14.82
CA GLU A 558 8.20 -12.10 -15.53
C GLU A 558 6.95 -12.28 -14.66
N MET A 559 5.93 -11.45 -14.92
CA MET A 559 4.69 -11.50 -14.18
C MET A 559 3.74 -12.56 -14.75
N ARG A 560 3.53 -13.65 -13.99
CA ARG A 560 2.56 -14.70 -14.34
C ARG A 560 1.13 -14.28 -14.01
N ILE A 561 0.33 -14.08 -15.05
CA ILE A 561 -1.10 -13.79 -14.95
C ILE A 561 -1.87 -15.10 -14.87
N LYS A 562 -2.56 -15.32 -13.76
CA LYS A 562 -3.50 -16.44 -13.61
C LYS A 562 -4.66 -16.25 -14.58
N GLY A 563 -4.89 -17.25 -15.43
CA GLY A 563 -6.11 -17.34 -16.25
C GLY A 563 -7.34 -17.63 -15.40
N ARG A 564 -8.53 -17.55 -16.00
CA ARG A 564 -9.75 -18.14 -15.41
C ARG A 564 -9.60 -19.67 -15.30
N VAL A 565 -10.52 -20.35 -14.60
CA VAL A 565 -10.52 -21.82 -14.55
C VAL A 565 -10.55 -22.34 -15.99
N GLY A 566 -9.59 -23.19 -16.36
CA GLY A 566 -9.45 -23.73 -17.72
C GLY A 566 -8.61 -22.89 -18.70
N GLU A 567 -8.22 -21.66 -18.36
CA GLU A 567 -7.37 -20.84 -19.22
C GLU A 567 -5.87 -21.02 -18.89
N LYS A 568 -5.01 -21.10 -19.91
CA LYS A 568 -3.55 -21.10 -19.72
C LYS A 568 -3.10 -19.79 -19.08
N SER A 569 -2.21 -19.88 -18.09
CA SER A 569 -1.57 -18.70 -17.51
C SER A 569 -0.79 -17.96 -18.58
N THR A 570 -0.94 -16.64 -18.68
CA THR A 570 -0.14 -15.80 -19.59
C THR A 570 1.00 -15.17 -18.81
N VAL A 571 2.18 -15.04 -19.42
CA VAL A 571 3.32 -14.35 -18.81
C VAL A 571 3.42 -12.96 -19.43
N ARG A 572 3.65 -11.95 -18.59
CA ARG A 572 3.95 -10.59 -19.03
C ARG A 572 5.38 -10.27 -18.66
N LEU A 573 6.15 -9.78 -19.63
CA LEU A 573 7.51 -9.31 -19.40
C LEU A 573 7.47 -7.94 -18.72
N VAL A 574 8.42 -7.71 -17.83
CA VAL A 574 8.58 -6.46 -17.08
C VAL A 574 9.91 -5.82 -17.44
N VAL A 575 9.89 -4.52 -17.72
CA VAL A 575 11.07 -3.74 -18.14
C VAL A 575 11.14 -2.42 -17.36
N ASN A 576 12.34 -1.85 -17.21
CA ASN A 576 12.51 -0.51 -16.65
C ASN A 576 12.27 0.59 -17.70
N MET A 577 11.49 1.60 -17.29
CA MET A 577 11.14 2.75 -18.10
C MET A 577 11.27 4.04 -17.30
N GLN A 578 11.94 5.04 -17.88
CA GLN A 578 11.93 6.41 -17.35
C GLN A 578 10.57 7.05 -17.64
N VAL A 579 9.91 7.53 -16.59
CA VAL A 579 8.60 8.18 -16.61
C VAL A 579 8.71 9.53 -15.91
N LYS A 580 8.22 10.57 -16.58
CA LYS A 580 8.10 11.92 -16.01
C LYS A 580 6.65 12.38 -16.03
N LEU A 581 6.15 12.82 -14.87
CA LEU A 581 4.82 13.38 -14.65
C LEU A 581 4.98 14.70 -13.86
N GLY A 582 4.65 15.83 -14.47
CA GLY A 582 4.95 17.14 -13.88
C GLY A 582 6.45 17.31 -13.61
N ASN A 583 6.80 17.59 -12.36
CA ASN A 583 8.18 17.70 -11.88
C ASN A 583 8.77 16.36 -11.37
N ILE A 584 7.98 15.29 -11.31
CA ILE A 584 8.42 13.99 -10.80
C ILE A 584 8.94 13.14 -11.95
N GLU A 585 10.20 12.72 -11.87
CA GLU A 585 10.84 11.80 -12.82
C GLU A 585 11.39 10.58 -12.08
N LYS A 586 11.00 9.38 -12.52
CA LYS A 586 11.39 8.10 -11.89
C LYS A 586 11.57 7.02 -12.94
N GLU A 587 12.59 6.17 -12.72
CA GLU A 587 12.69 4.90 -13.41
C GLU A 587 11.81 3.87 -12.69
N ILE A 588 10.86 3.27 -13.41
CA ILE A 588 9.91 2.31 -12.83
C ILE A 588 9.83 1.03 -13.65
N ALA A 589 9.49 -0.06 -12.95
CA ALA A 589 9.09 -1.31 -13.59
C ALA A 589 7.73 -1.16 -14.30
N VAL A 590 7.67 -1.58 -15.57
CA VAL A 590 6.47 -1.50 -16.42
C VAL A 590 6.18 -2.86 -17.03
N ASN A 591 4.95 -3.35 -16.81
CA ASN A 591 4.44 -4.56 -17.44
C ASN A 591 4.05 -4.31 -18.90
N LEU A 592 4.57 -5.13 -19.82
CA LEU A 592 4.21 -5.08 -21.23
C LEU A 592 2.95 -5.90 -21.51
N ARG A 593 1.95 -5.29 -22.16
CA ARG A 593 0.67 -5.95 -22.46
C ARG A 593 0.03 -5.35 -23.70
N ASP A 594 -0.61 -6.18 -24.53
CA ASP A 594 -1.57 -5.67 -25.49
C ASP A 594 -2.79 -5.03 -24.78
N ARG A 595 -2.96 -3.75 -25.09
CA ARG A 595 -4.01 -2.84 -24.58
C ARG A 595 -4.79 -2.16 -25.70
N SER A 596 -4.73 -2.67 -26.93
CA SER A 596 -5.38 -2.12 -28.14
C SER A 596 -6.86 -1.76 -27.94
N ARG A 597 -7.57 -2.53 -27.11
CA ARG A 597 -8.98 -2.30 -26.76
C ARG A 597 -9.26 -1.19 -25.73
N PHE A 598 -8.24 -0.58 -25.15
CA PHE A 598 -8.39 0.45 -24.11
C PHE A 598 -8.02 1.83 -24.68
N LYS A 599 -8.79 2.86 -24.32
CA LYS A 599 -8.53 4.25 -24.72
C LYS A 599 -7.14 4.74 -24.29
N TYR A 600 -6.71 4.40 -23.07
CA TYR A 600 -5.42 4.83 -22.53
C TYR A 600 -4.38 3.71 -22.61
N SER A 601 -3.30 4.00 -23.33
CA SER A 601 -2.22 3.07 -23.65
C SER A 601 -1.30 2.77 -22.47
N MET A 602 -1.35 3.55 -21.38
CA MET A 602 -0.54 3.31 -20.19
C MET A 602 -1.33 3.55 -18.91
N ILE A 603 -0.97 2.78 -17.90
CA ILE A 603 -1.41 2.93 -16.51
C ILE A 603 -0.17 3.18 -15.65
N LEU A 604 -0.20 4.24 -14.84
CA LEU A 604 0.74 4.45 -13.75
C LEU A 604 0.09 3.97 -12.44
N GLY A 605 0.71 2.99 -11.80
CA GLY A 605 0.26 2.39 -10.54
C GLY A 605 1.08 2.84 -9.34
N LYS A 606 0.90 2.20 -8.17
CA LYS A 606 1.58 2.51 -6.90
C LYS A 606 3.09 2.66 -7.06
N ASN A 607 3.74 1.81 -7.86
CA ASN A 607 5.20 1.88 -8.03
C ASN A 607 5.71 3.23 -8.60
N PHE A 608 4.85 4.02 -9.23
CA PHE A 608 5.10 5.42 -9.58
C PHE A 608 4.38 6.40 -8.64
N LEU A 609 3.11 6.15 -8.34
CA LEU A 609 2.26 7.07 -7.57
C LEU A 609 2.70 7.24 -6.10
N LYS A 610 3.49 6.31 -5.55
CA LYS A 610 4.01 6.41 -4.18
C LYS A 610 5.00 7.56 -3.95
N ASN A 611 5.43 8.24 -5.01
CA ASN A 611 6.38 9.36 -4.94
C ASN A 611 5.60 10.68 -4.74
N ASP A 612 4.83 10.78 -3.66
CA ASP A 612 4.07 11.98 -3.27
C ASP A 612 3.05 12.48 -4.32
N ILE A 613 2.31 11.57 -4.97
CA ILE A 613 1.24 11.93 -5.92
C ILE A 613 -0.12 11.61 -5.29
N ILE A 614 -0.98 12.62 -5.20
CA ILE A 614 -2.37 12.49 -4.74
C ILE A 614 -3.29 12.66 -5.95
N VAL A 615 -4.16 11.67 -6.18
CA VAL A 615 -4.96 11.55 -7.39
C VAL A 615 -6.43 11.90 -7.12
N SER A 616 -6.96 12.86 -7.86
CA SER A 616 -8.40 13.16 -7.92
C SER A 616 -9.12 12.19 -8.85
N SER A 617 -10.31 11.73 -8.43
CA SER A 617 -11.21 10.94 -9.29
C SER A 617 -12.15 11.80 -10.15
N ASP A 618 -12.17 13.11 -9.91
CA ASP A 618 -13.08 14.07 -10.57
C ASP A 618 -12.44 14.69 -11.79
N GLN A 619 -11.18 15.07 -11.67
CA GLN A 619 -10.48 15.92 -12.64
C GLN A 619 -9.56 15.10 -13.55
N GLN A 620 -9.37 15.60 -14.76
CA GLN A 620 -8.37 15.11 -15.72
C GLN A 620 -7.47 16.28 -16.11
N PHE A 621 -6.22 15.99 -16.45
CA PHE A 621 -5.26 16.92 -17.04
C PHE A 621 -4.92 18.15 -16.17
N MET A 622 -4.97 18.01 -14.85
CA MET A 622 -4.72 19.10 -13.90
C MET A 622 -3.31 19.69 -14.05
N LEU A 623 -2.33 18.83 -14.34
CA LEU A 623 -0.93 19.26 -14.44
C LEU A 623 -0.66 20.05 -15.72
N THR A 624 -1.44 19.82 -16.76
CA THR A 624 -1.33 20.53 -18.03
C THR A 624 -2.28 21.72 -18.16
N SER A 625 -3.42 21.72 -17.47
CA SER A 625 -4.35 22.85 -17.44
C SER A 625 -3.78 24.04 -16.67
N ASN A 626 -2.94 23.78 -15.65
CA ASN A 626 -2.30 24.82 -14.84
C ASN A 626 -1.01 25.37 -15.47
N ALA A 627 -0.62 24.91 -16.67
CA ALA A 627 0.53 25.42 -17.41
C ALA A 627 0.21 26.68 -18.26
N SER A 628 -0.92 27.33 -17.99
CA SER A 628 -1.35 28.57 -18.64
C SER A 628 -1.94 29.51 -17.61
N LEU A 629 -1.08 30.34 -16.99
CA LEU A 629 -1.35 31.69 -16.50
C LEU A 629 -0.02 32.38 -16.16
#